data_AF-A0A6I7X6Q9-F1
#
_entry.id   AF-A0A6I7X6Q9-F1
#
_cell.length_a   1.000
_cell.length_b   1.000
_cell.length_c   1.000
_cell.angle_alpha   90.00
_cell.angle_beta   90.00
_cell.angle_gamma   90.00
#
_symmetry.space_group_name_H-M   'P 1'
#
loop_
_entity.id
_entity.type
_entity.pdbx_description
1 polymer ?
#
loop_
_entity_poly.entity_id
_entity_poly.type
_entity_poly.pdbx_seq_one_letter_code
_entity_poly.pdbx_strand_id
1 'polypeptide(L)'
;MAEALTLLVPSLSQINASPYKLAVILDFLSGSCAEFKAREEELRYLRAIHAKNVAEAQDARIQQKRYLNLAAQRQLKGYLNLELAYPELPGNKCPQFANWNDEFYWLVGLMDGLQAVLNDLASEGSANVPLDISLKVGRGASCLDNAQWWGVPDAIQAAIWVSFPANKPETIEPLLVLDKAMQTGLQQGMRLAQV
;
A
#
# COMPACT_ATOMS: atom_id res chain seq x y z
N MET A 1 -7.72 16.57 -8.27
CA MET A 1 -8.30 17.27 -7.10
C MET A 1 -7.60 16.89 -5.79
N ALA A 2 -7.40 15.60 -5.47
CA ALA A 2 -6.68 15.18 -4.25
C ALA A 2 -5.26 15.77 -4.12
N GLU A 3 -4.54 15.95 -5.22
CA GLU A 3 -3.21 16.59 -5.23
C GLU A 3 -3.21 18.02 -4.67
N ALA A 4 -4.28 18.80 -4.90
CA ALA A 4 -4.35 20.17 -4.38
C ALA A 4 -4.44 20.20 -2.84
N LEU A 5 -5.00 19.14 -2.23
CA LEU A 5 -5.12 19.02 -0.77
C LEU A 5 -3.80 18.60 -0.11
N THR A 6 -2.81 18.12 -0.88
CA THR A 6 -1.50 17.74 -0.33
C THR A 6 -0.72 18.92 0.25
N LEU A 7 -1.03 20.16 -0.17
CA LEU A 7 -0.47 21.39 0.42
C LEU A 7 -1.29 21.90 1.61
N LEU A 8 -2.59 21.62 1.63
CA LEU A 8 -3.48 22.03 2.71
C LEU A 8 -3.13 21.31 4.02
N VAL A 9 -2.86 20.00 3.96
CA VAL A 9 -2.62 19.22 5.19
C VAL A 9 -1.35 19.65 5.93
N PRO A 10 -0.19 19.85 5.29
CA PRO A 10 0.97 20.43 5.96
C PRO A 10 0.68 21.80 6.59
N SER A 11 -0.21 22.61 5.99
CA SER A 11 -0.57 23.92 6.56
C SER A 11 -1.29 23.83 7.91
N LEU A 12 -1.89 22.68 8.25
CA LEU A 12 -2.53 22.46 9.55
C LEU A 12 -1.53 22.52 10.72
N SER A 13 -0.24 22.29 10.46
CA SER A 13 0.81 22.50 11.46
C SER A 13 0.87 23.95 11.96
N GLN A 14 0.46 24.92 11.14
CA GLN A 14 0.41 26.34 11.51
C GLN A 14 -0.67 26.64 12.57
N ILE A 15 -1.67 25.76 12.71
CA ILE A 15 -2.75 25.88 13.70
C ILE A 15 -2.64 24.84 14.82
N ASN A 16 -1.43 24.31 15.08
CA ASN A 16 -1.14 23.31 16.11
C ASN A 16 -1.91 21.97 15.98
N ALA A 17 -2.43 21.64 14.80
CA ALA A 17 -3.01 20.34 14.53
C ALA A 17 -1.96 19.41 13.90
N SER A 18 -1.81 18.19 14.42
CA SER A 18 -0.89 17.20 13.84
C SER A 18 -1.38 16.81 12.44
N PRO A 19 -0.59 17.09 11.37
CA PRO A 19 -1.04 16.85 10.00
C PRO A 19 -0.89 15.38 9.59
N TYR A 20 -0.08 14.61 10.31
CA TYR A 20 0.43 13.32 9.85
C TYR A 20 -0.67 12.26 9.69
N LYS A 21 -1.60 12.13 10.65
CA LYS A 21 -2.69 11.14 10.59
C LYS A 21 -3.59 11.33 9.36
N LEU A 22 -3.91 12.59 9.03
CA LEU A 22 -4.70 12.91 7.84
C LEU A 22 -3.88 12.77 6.55
N ALA A 23 -2.59 13.11 6.60
CA ALA A 23 -1.69 13.01 5.46
C ALA A 23 -1.57 11.58 4.95
N VAL A 24 -1.52 10.58 5.85
CA VAL A 24 -1.53 9.15 5.52
C VAL A 24 -2.66 8.82 4.54
N ILE A 25 -3.91 9.14 4.89
CA ILE A 25 -5.06 8.81 4.03
C ILE A 25 -4.99 9.54 2.68
N LEU A 26 -4.62 10.81 2.67
CA LEU A 26 -4.56 11.58 1.44
C LEU A 26 -3.46 11.09 0.50
N ASP A 27 -2.28 10.78 1.05
CA ASP A 27 -1.16 10.26 0.29
C ASP A 27 -1.54 8.87 -0.29
N PHE A 28 -2.19 8.00 0.49
CA PHE A 28 -2.75 6.71 0.03
C PHE A 28 -3.72 6.86 -1.15
N LEU A 29 -4.70 7.77 -1.03
CA LEU A 29 -5.67 8.02 -2.09
C LEU A 29 -5.00 8.62 -3.34
N SER A 30 -4.03 9.52 -3.15
CA SER A 30 -3.30 10.15 -4.25
C SER A 30 -2.39 9.17 -5.00
N GLY A 31 -1.81 8.20 -4.28
CA GLY A 31 -1.04 7.10 -4.86
C GLY A 31 -1.94 6.12 -5.60
N SER A 32 -3.06 5.74 -4.99
CA SER A 32 -4.08 4.87 -5.62
C SER A 32 -4.62 5.47 -6.93
N CYS A 33 -4.81 6.79 -7.00
CA CYS A 33 -5.19 7.47 -8.24
C CYS A 33 -4.13 7.34 -9.35
N ALA A 34 -2.84 7.41 -8.99
CA ALA A 34 -1.76 7.20 -9.95
C ALA A 34 -1.68 5.72 -10.37
N GLU A 35 -1.92 4.79 -9.44
CA GLU A 35 -2.00 3.36 -9.73
C GLU A 35 -3.14 3.03 -10.70
N PHE A 36 -4.32 3.65 -10.57
CA PHE A 36 -5.40 3.47 -11.54
C PHE A 36 -5.00 3.89 -12.96
N LYS A 37 -4.27 5.01 -13.12
CA LYS A 37 -3.72 5.42 -14.41
C LYS A 37 -2.69 4.43 -14.94
N ALA A 38 -1.85 3.88 -14.06
CA ALA A 38 -0.92 2.83 -14.44
C ALA A 38 -1.65 1.59 -14.99
N ARG A 39 -2.76 1.19 -14.35
CA ARG A 39 -3.60 0.07 -14.81
C ARG A 39 -4.26 0.36 -16.17
N GLU A 40 -4.66 1.60 -16.45
CA GLU A 40 -5.15 1.97 -17.78
C GLU A 40 -4.08 1.80 -18.87
N GLU A 41 -2.85 2.23 -18.60
CA GLU A 41 -1.71 2.02 -19.51
C GLU A 41 -1.32 0.53 -19.62
N GLU A 42 -1.50 -0.26 -18.56
CA GLU A 42 -1.34 -1.71 -18.61
C GLU A 42 -2.34 -2.36 -19.57
N LEU A 43 -3.62 -1.98 -19.51
CA LEU A 43 -4.63 -2.47 -20.44
C LEU A 43 -4.34 -2.02 -21.88
N ARG A 44 -3.78 -0.82 -22.07
CA ARG A 44 -3.29 -0.35 -23.38
C ARG A 44 -2.12 -1.21 -23.88
N TYR A 45 -1.16 -1.50 -23.02
CA TYR A 45 -0.04 -2.40 -23.30
C TYR A 45 -0.53 -3.80 -23.73
N LEU A 46 -1.44 -4.40 -22.96
CA LEU A 46 -1.98 -5.74 -23.26
C LEU A 46 -2.70 -5.78 -24.62
N ARG A 47 -3.50 -4.76 -24.94
CA ARG A 47 -4.15 -4.62 -26.25
C ARG A 47 -3.12 -4.48 -27.39
N ALA A 48 -2.08 -3.70 -27.19
CA ALA A 48 -1.03 -3.49 -28.19
C ALA A 48 -0.22 -4.77 -28.46
N ILE A 49 0.13 -5.51 -27.40
CA ILE A 49 0.77 -6.84 -27.51
C ILE A 49 -0.11 -7.81 -28.28
N HIS A 50 -1.42 -7.86 -27.97
CA HIS A 50 -2.37 -8.71 -28.69
C HIS A 50 -2.44 -8.35 -30.18
N ALA A 51 -2.43 -7.07 -30.52
CA ALA A 51 -2.39 -6.56 -31.89
C ALA A 51 -1.01 -6.65 -32.57
N LYS A 52 0.01 -7.17 -31.87
CA LYS A 52 1.42 -7.25 -32.32
C LYS A 52 2.05 -5.89 -32.67
N ASN A 53 1.56 -4.80 -32.07
CA ASN A 53 2.13 -3.47 -32.24
C ASN A 53 3.16 -3.20 -31.14
N VAL A 54 4.44 -3.49 -31.44
CA VAL A 54 5.53 -3.40 -30.47
C VAL A 54 5.82 -1.97 -30.03
N ALA A 55 5.77 -1.00 -30.94
CA ALA A 55 6.07 0.40 -30.62
C ALA A 55 5.07 0.97 -29.60
N GLU A 56 3.78 0.73 -29.83
CA GLU A 56 2.72 1.13 -28.93
C GLU A 56 2.80 0.41 -27.57
N ALA A 57 3.14 -0.88 -27.59
CA ALA A 57 3.33 -1.64 -26.35
C ALA A 57 4.50 -1.07 -25.52
N GLN A 58 5.62 -0.73 -26.15
CA GLN A 58 6.74 -0.12 -25.45
C GLN A 58 6.38 1.25 -24.84
N ASP A 59 5.68 2.10 -25.60
CA ASP A 59 5.21 3.41 -25.10
C ASP A 59 4.29 3.24 -23.89
N ALA A 60 3.25 2.40 -24.01
CA ALA A 60 2.31 2.15 -22.93
C ALA A 60 3.01 1.60 -21.67
N ARG A 61 3.97 0.68 -21.84
CA ARG A 61 4.73 0.14 -20.69
C ARG A 61 5.60 1.21 -20.02
N ILE A 62 6.20 2.14 -20.78
CA ILE A 62 6.97 3.25 -20.21
C ILE A 62 6.05 4.17 -19.40
N GLN A 63 4.86 4.50 -19.92
CA GLN A 63 3.90 5.33 -19.21
C GLN A 63 3.36 4.65 -17.95
N GLN A 64 3.05 3.34 -18.03
CA GLN A 64 2.68 2.53 -16.87
C GLN A 64 3.74 2.64 -15.77
N LYS A 65 5.03 2.42 -16.09
CA LYS A 65 6.12 2.52 -15.11
C LYS A 65 6.23 3.91 -14.48
N ARG A 66 6.06 4.98 -15.27
CA ARG A 66 6.07 6.36 -14.75
C ARG A 66 4.96 6.60 -13.74
N TYR A 67 3.75 6.12 -14.02
CA TYR A 67 2.64 6.22 -13.08
C TYR A 67 2.83 5.37 -11.82
N LEU A 68 3.40 4.16 -11.96
CA LEU A 68 3.73 3.31 -10.80
C LEU A 68 4.81 3.96 -9.92
N ASN A 69 5.84 4.57 -10.49
CA ASN A 69 6.84 5.33 -9.74
C ASN A 69 6.18 6.48 -8.96
N LEU A 70 5.31 7.25 -9.62
CA LEU A 70 4.58 8.33 -8.97
C LEU A 70 3.67 7.82 -7.83
N ALA A 71 3.03 6.67 -8.01
CA ALA A 71 2.23 6.02 -6.97
C ALA A 71 3.11 5.62 -5.78
N ALA A 72 4.26 4.97 -6.05
CA ALA A 72 5.21 4.52 -5.06
C ALA A 72 5.76 5.68 -4.21
N GLN A 73 6.13 6.80 -4.84
CA GLN A 73 6.60 7.99 -4.14
C GLN A 73 5.56 8.58 -3.19
N ARG A 74 4.29 8.62 -3.63
CA ARG A 74 3.18 9.14 -2.83
C ARG A 74 2.88 8.24 -1.64
N GLN A 75 2.79 6.94 -1.88
CA GLN A 75 2.53 5.95 -0.84
C GLN A 75 3.71 5.87 0.14
N LEU A 76 4.95 6.00 -0.32
CA LEU A 76 6.12 6.09 0.56
C LEU A 76 5.99 7.30 1.50
N LYS A 77 5.60 8.46 0.97
CA LYS A 77 5.35 9.65 1.79
C LYS A 77 4.24 9.41 2.81
N GLY A 78 3.16 8.72 2.45
CA GLY A 78 2.11 8.29 3.37
C GLY A 78 2.64 7.40 4.50
N TYR A 79 3.45 6.41 4.15
CA TYR A 79 4.11 5.53 5.13
C TYR A 79 5.08 6.28 6.06
N LEU A 80 5.86 7.23 5.54
CA LEU A 80 6.73 8.06 6.39
C LEU A 80 5.91 8.96 7.34
N ASN A 81 4.76 9.47 6.89
CA ASN A 81 3.83 10.17 7.77
C ASN A 81 3.24 9.24 8.85
N LEU A 82 3.03 7.95 8.56
CA LEU A 82 2.65 6.97 9.57
C LEU A 82 3.75 6.83 10.62
N GLU A 83 5.01 6.65 10.23
CA GLU A 83 6.15 6.53 11.17
C GLU A 83 6.28 7.79 12.07
N LEU A 84 5.97 8.97 11.54
CA LEU A 84 5.95 10.22 12.33
C LEU A 84 4.75 10.31 13.28
N ALA A 85 3.59 9.76 12.89
CA ALA A 85 2.38 9.75 13.72
C ALA A 85 2.44 8.69 14.83
N TYR A 86 3.04 7.54 14.54
CA TYR A 86 3.14 6.38 15.42
C TYR A 86 4.59 5.85 15.40
N PRO A 87 5.48 6.46 16.19
CA PRO A 87 6.88 6.06 16.21
C PRO A 87 7.05 4.61 16.68
N GLU A 88 7.95 3.87 16.04
CA GLU A 88 8.26 2.48 16.39
C GLU A 88 8.73 2.38 17.86
N LEU A 89 8.14 1.44 18.60
CA LEU A 89 8.55 1.14 19.96
C LEU A 89 9.69 0.11 19.96
N PRO A 90 10.72 0.27 20.80
CA PRO A 90 11.80 -0.69 20.91
C PRO A 90 11.28 -2.07 21.37
N GLY A 91 11.76 -3.13 20.71
CA GLY A 91 11.46 -4.51 21.07
C GLY A 91 10.26 -5.16 20.38
N ASN A 92 9.92 -4.75 19.14
CA ASN A 92 8.82 -5.33 18.35
C ASN A 92 7.47 -5.28 19.06
N LYS A 93 7.23 -4.24 19.87
CA LYS A 93 5.96 -4.07 20.57
C LYS A 93 4.96 -3.35 19.68
N CYS A 94 3.74 -3.88 19.64
CA CYS A 94 2.63 -3.21 18.98
C CYS A 94 2.28 -1.88 19.68
N PRO A 95 1.96 -0.82 18.93
CA PRO A 95 1.48 0.41 19.52
C PRO A 95 0.14 0.18 20.24
N GLN A 96 -0.12 0.95 21.29
CA GLN A 96 -1.43 0.94 21.94
C GLN A 96 -2.34 1.94 21.22
N PHE A 97 -3.43 1.45 20.67
CA PHE A 97 -4.44 2.28 20.02
C PHE A 97 -5.48 2.74 21.03
N ALA A 98 -5.74 4.05 21.08
CA ALA A 98 -6.73 4.61 22.01
C ALA A 98 -8.17 4.42 21.50
N ASN A 99 -8.35 4.34 20.18
CA ASN A 99 -9.64 4.36 19.52
C ASN A 99 -9.55 3.77 18.11
N TRP A 100 -10.72 3.43 17.55
CA TRP A 100 -10.84 2.83 16.22
C TRP A 100 -10.19 3.68 15.11
N ASN A 101 -10.24 5.01 15.23
CA ASN A 101 -9.60 5.90 14.26
C ASN A 101 -8.09 5.69 14.20
N ASP A 102 -7.44 5.45 15.35
CA ASP A 102 -6.00 5.24 15.39
C ASP A 102 -5.59 3.92 14.72
N GLU A 103 -6.38 2.86 14.94
CA GLU A 103 -6.24 1.60 14.22
C GLU A 103 -6.49 1.77 12.71
N PHE A 104 -7.47 2.59 12.32
CA PHE A 104 -7.75 2.87 10.91
C PHE A 104 -6.58 3.58 10.23
N TYR A 105 -6.05 4.65 10.84
CA TYR A 105 -4.90 5.38 10.31
C TYR A 105 -3.68 4.46 10.23
N TRP A 106 -3.48 3.59 11.23
CA TRP A 106 -2.43 2.58 11.21
C TRP A 106 -2.59 1.63 10.03
N LEU A 107 -3.78 1.04 9.84
CA LEU A 107 -4.06 0.14 8.73
C LEU A 107 -3.77 0.80 7.37
N VAL A 108 -4.28 2.01 7.15
CA VAL A 108 -4.07 2.73 5.88
C VAL A 108 -2.58 3.04 5.66
N GLY A 109 -1.85 3.46 6.70
CA GLY A 109 -0.42 3.71 6.57
C GLY A 109 0.39 2.43 6.30
N LEU A 110 -0.04 1.28 6.81
CA LEU A 110 0.57 0.00 6.44
C LEU A 110 0.30 -0.35 4.98
N MET A 111 -0.91 -0.07 4.48
CA MET A 111 -1.24 -0.25 3.06
C MET A 111 -0.41 0.69 2.18
N ASP A 112 -0.17 1.92 2.61
CA ASP A 112 0.79 2.83 1.97
C ASP A 112 2.18 2.19 1.87
N GLY A 113 2.72 1.66 2.97
CA GLY A 113 4.03 1.01 2.96
C GLY A 113 4.08 -0.21 2.02
N LEU A 114 3.04 -1.05 2.03
CA LEU A 114 2.94 -2.20 1.13
C LEU A 114 2.89 -1.77 -0.33
N GLN A 115 1.95 -0.88 -0.68
CA GLN A 115 1.76 -0.45 -2.06
C GLN A 115 2.99 0.34 -2.57
N ALA A 116 3.67 1.10 -1.71
CA ALA A 116 4.91 1.79 -2.08
C ALA A 116 5.96 0.79 -2.57
N VAL A 117 6.19 -0.29 -1.81
CA VAL A 117 7.15 -1.34 -2.18
C VAL A 117 6.73 -2.06 -3.45
N LEU A 118 5.46 -2.47 -3.57
CA LEU A 118 4.97 -3.21 -4.73
C LEU A 118 4.98 -2.37 -6.01
N ASN A 119 4.55 -1.11 -5.94
CA ASN A 119 4.54 -0.19 -7.07
C ASN A 119 5.96 0.18 -7.50
N ASP A 120 6.90 0.34 -6.56
CA ASP A 120 8.30 0.57 -6.91
C ASP A 120 8.91 -0.62 -7.64
N LEU A 121 8.71 -1.84 -7.12
CA LEU A 121 9.13 -3.08 -7.79
C LEU A 121 8.53 -3.21 -9.20
N ALA A 122 7.23 -2.95 -9.35
CA ALA A 122 6.56 -2.99 -10.65
C ALA A 122 7.04 -1.90 -11.63
N SER A 123 7.62 -0.81 -11.10
CA SER A 123 8.28 0.27 -11.84
C SER A 123 9.78 0.06 -12.08
N GLU A 124 10.32 -1.11 -11.71
CA GLU A 124 11.76 -1.45 -11.78
C GLU A 124 12.65 -0.67 -10.79
N GLY A 125 12.12 -0.31 -9.62
CA GLY A 125 12.89 0.30 -8.53
C GLY A 125 13.19 1.78 -8.70
N SER A 126 12.47 2.47 -9.60
CA SER A 126 12.77 3.86 -9.97
C SER A 126 12.44 4.90 -8.89
N ALA A 127 11.65 4.54 -7.87
CA ALA A 127 11.38 5.37 -6.69
C ALA A 127 12.36 5.12 -5.53
N ASN A 128 13.19 4.06 -5.59
CA ASN A 128 14.15 3.67 -4.55
C ASN A 128 13.51 3.45 -3.18
N VAL A 129 12.36 2.76 -3.14
CA VAL A 129 11.68 2.42 -1.89
C VAL A 129 12.47 1.35 -1.14
N PRO A 130 12.82 1.58 0.13
CA PRO A 130 13.52 0.57 0.94
C PRO A 130 12.68 -0.71 1.11
N LEU A 131 13.26 -1.86 0.78
CA LEU A 131 12.55 -3.14 0.83
C LEU A 131 12.26 -3.62 2.27
N ASP A 132 13.00 -3.13 3.27
CA ASP A 132 12.78 -3.46 4.68
C ASP A 132 11.43 -2.93 5.21
N ILE A 133 10.84 -1.95 4.52
CA ILE A 133 9.46 -1.49 4.77
C ILE A 133 8.49 -2.67 4.71
N SER A 134 8.68 -3.63 3.79
CA SER A 134 7.79 -4.82 3.71
C SER A 134 7.75 -5.61 5.02
N LEU A 135 8.90 -5.79 5.69
CA LEU A 135 8.99 -6.51 6.96
C LEU A 135 8.40 -5.70 8.12
N LYS A 136 8.57 -4.38 8.12
CA LYS A 136 7.93 -3.48 9.10
C LYS A 136 6.42 -3.51 8.94
N VAL A 137 5.93 -3.40 7.70
CA VAL A 137 4.51 -3.43 7.36
C VAL A 137 3.87 -4.76 7.76
N GLY A 138 4.49 -5.89 7.44
CA GLY A 138 3.98 -7.21 7.83
C GLY A 138 3.86 -7.39 9.35
N ARG A 139 4.89 -6.96 10.10
CA ARG A 139 4.85 -6.95 11.57
C ARG A 139 3.78 -5.99 12.09
N GLY A 140 3.68 -4.80 11.51
CA GLY A 140 2.68 -3.80 11.88
C GLY A 140 1.25 -4.29 11.65
N ALA A 141 1.02 -5.05 10.58
CA ALA A 141 -0.27 -5.65 10.28
C ALA A 141 -0.69 -6.67 11.34
N SER A 142 0.25 -7.47 11.87
CA SER A 142 -0.04 -8.41 12.97
C SER A 142 -0.46 -7.75 14.29
N CYS A 143 -0.34 -6.42 14.40
CA CYS A 143 -0.80 -5.67 15.57
C CYS A 143 -2.30 -5.33 15.53
N LEU A 144 -2.98 -5.58 14.42
CA LEU A 144 -4.41 -5.34 14.26
C LEU A 144 -5.20 -6.65 14.37
N ASP A 145 -6.43 -6.58 14.89
CA ASP A 145 -7.34 -7.71 14.87
C ASP A 145 -7.84 -7.98 13.44
N ASN A 146 -7.56 -9.17 12.93
CA ASN A 146 -7.84 -9.52 11.54
C ASN A 146 -9.35 -9.58 11.23
N ALA A 147 -10.17 -10.05 12.16
CA ALA A 147 -11.61 -10.19 11.97
C ALA A 147 -12.32 -8.82 12.05
N GLN A 148 -11.84 -7.92 12.90
CA GLN A 148 -12.30 -6.53 12.99
C GLN A 148 -12.00 -5.76 11.69
N TRP A 149 -10.85 -6.03 11.08
CA TRP A 149 -10.37 -5.34 9.88
C TRP A 149 -10.55 -6.16 8.59
N TRP A 150 -11.65 -6.94 8.49
CA TRP A 150 -12.11 -7.60 7.27
C TRP A 150 -11.12 -8.53 6.57
N GLY A 151 -10.15 -9.09 7.30
CA GLY A 151 -9.09 -9.91 6.74
C GLY A 151 -7.92 -9.12 6.12
N VAL A 152 -7.95 -7.78 6.15
CA VAL A 152 -6.89 -6.95 5.54
C VAL A 152 -5.52 -7.23 6.16
N PRO A 153 -5.36 -7.36 7.50
CA PRO A 153 -4.06 -7.67 8.10
C PRO A 153 -3.41 -8.96 7.55
N ASP A 154 -4.18 -10.04 7.43
CA ASP A 154 -3.69 -11.30 6.86
C ASP A 154 -3.40 -11.16 5.36
N ALA A 155 -4.22 -10.41 4.63
CA ALA A 155 -3.99 -10.15 3.21
C ALA A 155 -2.67 -9.38 2.98
N ILE A 156 -2.34 -8.41 3.85
CA ILE A 156 -1.06 -7.69 3.80
C ILE A 156 0.10 -8.66 4.02
N GLN A 157 0.03 -9.52 5.03
CA GLN A 157 1.09 -10.52 5.28
C GLN A 157 1.24 -11.50 4.11
N ALA A 158 0.13 -12.00 3.59
CA ALA A 158 0.13 -12.89 2.44
C ALA A 158 0.74 -12.24 1.20
N ALA A 159 0.40 -10.99 0.89
CA ALA A 159 0.98 -10.24 -0.20
C ALA A 159 2.51 -10.11 -0.05
N ILE A 160 3.00 -9.80 1.15
CA ILE A 160 4.44 -9.72 1.44
C ILE A 160 5.11 -11.09 1.22
N TRP A 161 4.52 -12.18 1.69
CA TRP A 161 5.11 -13.52 1.52
C TRP A 161 5.10 -14.01 0.08
N VAL A 162 4.09 -13.62 -0.72
CA VAL A 162 4.06 -13.90 -2.16
C VAL A 162 5.15 -13.12 -2.89
N SER A 163 5.30 -11.83 -2.57
CA SER A 163 6.30 -10.97 -3.21
C SER A 163 7.73 -11.24 -2.73
N PHE A 164 7.89 -11.65 -1.47
CA PHE A 164 9.17 -11.93 -0.83
C PHE A 164 9.17 -13.30 -0.15
N PRO A 165 9.31 -14.40 -0.91
CA PRO A 165 9.23 -15.76 -0.37
C PRO A 165 10.26 -16.07 0.73
N ALA A 166 11.40 -15.38 0.74
CA ALA A 166 12.44 -15.53 1.76
C ALA A 166 11.98 -15.15 3.18
N ASN A 167 10.93 -14.32 3.29
CA ASN A 167 10.39 -13.84 4.58
C ASN A 167 9.20 -14.68 5.06
N LYS A 168 8.81 -15.70 4.29
CA LYS A 168 7.67 -16.56 4.58
C LYS A 168 8.02 -17.62 5.64
N PRO A 169 7.17 -17.85 6.64
CA PRO A 169 7.31 -19.01 7.52
C PRO A 169 7.18 -20.33 6.75
N GLU A 170 8.00 -21.32 7.06
CA GLU A 170 8.05 -22.59 6.32
C GLU A 170 6.69 -23.32 6.29
N THR A 171 5.93 -23.23 7.38
CA THR A 171 4.64 -23.93 7.58
C THR A 171 3.43 -23.23 6.98
N ILE A 172 3.60 -22.02 6.41
CA ILE A 172 2.48 -21.21 5.92
C ILE A 172 2.44 -21.21 4.39
N GLU A 173 1.25 -21.49 3.84
CA GLU A 173 0.93 -21.31 2.43
C GLU A 173 0.25 -19.94 2.21
N PRO A 174 0.92 -18.95 1.58
CA PRO A 174 0.45 -17.56 1.54
C PRO A 174 -0.87 -17.39 0.80
N LEU A 175 -1.05 -18.13 -0.30
CA LEU A 175 -2.27 -18.06 -1.09
C LEU A 175 -3.48 -18.60 -0.31
N LEU A 176 -3.29 -19.64 0.53
CA LEU A 176 -4.37 -20.12 1.40
C LEU A 176 -4.73 -19.10 2.51
N VAL A 177 -3.75 -18.33 2.99
CA VAL A 177 -4.00 -17.23 3.93
C VAL A 177 -4.78 -16.12 3.23
N LEU A 178 -4.37 -15.73 2.01
CA LEU A 178 -5.05 -14.73 1.21
C LEU A 178 -6.50 -15.13 0.89
N ASP A 179 -6.74 -16.39 0.50
CA ASP A 179 -8.08 -16.91 0.22
C ASP A 179 -8.99 -16.81 1.44
N LYS A 180 -8.49 -17.14 2.64
CA LYS A 180 -9.25 -17.01 3.90
C LYS A 180 -9.52 -15.56 4.26
N ALA A 181 -8.54 -14.67 4.08
CA ALA A 181 -8.72 -13.24 4.27
C ALA A 181 -9.81 -12.68 3.33
N MET A 182 -9.78 -13.07 2.06
CA MET A 182 -10.80 -12.70 1.08
C MET A 182 -12.19 -13.22 1.45
N GLN A 183 -12.31 -14.46 1.92
CA GLN A 183 -13.59 -15.00 2.39
C GLN A 183 -14.13 -14.23 3.60
N THR A 184 -13.27 -13.88 4.56
CA THR A 184 -13.63 -13.07 5.73
C THR A 184 -14.18 -11.71 5.29
N GLY A 185 -13.47 -11.01 4.40
CA GLY A 185 -13.93 -9.74 3.85
C GLY A 185 -15.28 -9.87 3.16
N LEU A 186 -15.45 -10.88 2.29
CA LEU A 186 -16.72 -11.11 1.58
C LEU A 186 -17.90 -11.36 2.51
N GLN A 187 -17.72 -12.15 3.57
CA GLN A 187 -18.76 -12.41 4.58
C GLN A 187 -19.17 -11.12 5.33
N GLN A 188 -18.24 -10.19 5.49
CA GLN A 188 -18.45 -8.91 6.17
C GLN A 188 -18.82 -7.76 5.20
N GLY A 189 -19.04 -8.07 3.92
CA GLY A 189 -19.45 -7.09 2.91
C GLY A 189 -18.32 -6.24 2.31
N MET A 190 -17.07 -6.54 2.63
CA MET A 190 -15.88 -5.83 2.14
C MET A 190 -15.14 -6.65 1.09
N ARG A 191 -14.94 -6.07 -0.09
CA ARG A 191 -14.16 -6.75 -1.15
C ARG A 191 -12.70 -6.34 -1.06
N LEU A 192 -11.84 -7.30 -0.72
CA LEU A 192 -10.40 -7.18 -0.94
C LEU A 192 -10.11 -7.38 -2.43
N ALA A 193 -9.08 -6.70 -2.96
CA ALA A 193 -8.69 -6.84 -4.35
C ALA A 193 -8.36 -8.32 -4.64
N GLN A 194 -9.05 -8.88 -5.61
CA GLN A 194 -8.89 -10.27 -6.06
C GLN A 194 -8.05 -10.25 -7.33
N VAL A 195 -7.12 -11.20 -7.46
CA VAL A 195 -6.37 -11.44 -8.70
C VAL A 195 -7.15 -12.41 -9.57
#